data_AF-A0A7K2WJE0-F1
#
_entry.id   AF-A0A7K2WJE0-F1
#
_cell.length_a   1.000
_cell.length_b   1.000
_cell.length_c   1.000
_cell.angle_alpha   90.00
_cell.angle_beta   90.00
_cell.angle_gamma   90.00
#
_symmetry.space_group_name_H-M   'P 1'
#
loop_
_entity.id
_entity.type
_entity.pdbx_description
1 polymer ?
#
loop_
_entity_poly.entity_id
_entity_poly.type
_entity_poly.pdbx_seq_one_letter_code
_entity_poly.pdbx_strand_id
1 'polypeptide(L)'
;LGWPEGLPDGGRHGFTPAHRARLETALPGMAATLAAELDGAGNVLVLGFEELMYAPLRLAEELERTLPAPAEVRYSTTTRSPVLAVDDPGYAIRTRLVFPAHDTAAFPAAETGEGAETGEGGGHGDGRGDRYAYNVAGGGFDAVVTVVDSLADSAELHAPGGLLARLVAHVPRVVLAVVPTYLPASADPPASHLPPPTNHPERQEHPMLPEPLRGPAFSSYAADEVGWLLQDLSDVELEAPTEEREEAIQSGGAHYAESLPVEYQPSEQYQELFKAALETSAARIARAVGTVTETVLAERSPRPVLVSLARAGTPVGVLMRRWAQQRHGLDLPHYAVSIVRGRGIDANAVRWLAAHHDPADVVFVDGWTGKGAITRELADALGAFEGFDPEIAVLADPGRCVRTYGTREDFLIPSACLNSTVSGLISRTVLRSDLVGPDDFHGAKYYRELAGADVSGFFLDSVAARFDEVVPAVDAEVKELLSADRAPTWEGWAAVERISEEYGIHDVNLVKPGVGETTRVLLRRVPWKILARTGAGADLHHVRLLAEQRGVPVEEVEVLPYTCVGLIHPHFTRGATGADGKAVAAR
;
A
#
# COMPACT_ATOMS: atom_id res chain seq x y z
N LEU A 1 30.95 -21.65 20.95
CA LEU A 1 29.64 -21.44 21.63
C LEU A 1 28.69 -22.63 21.51
N GLY A 2 28.75 -23.48 20.47
CA GLY A 2 27.79 -24.59 20.35
C GLY A 2 26.41 -24.11 19.88
N TRP A 3 26.40 -23.11 18.99
CA TRP A 3 25.19 -22.55 18.40
C TRP A 3 24.40 -23.66 17.66
N PRO A 4 23.08 -23.81 17.87
CA PRO A 4 22.30 -24.85 17.21
C PRO A 4 22.34 -24.73 15.69
N GLU A 5 22.56 -25.86 15.00
CA GLU A 5 22.63 -25.91 13.53
C GLU A 5 21.33 -25.40 12.89
N GLY A 6 21.44 -24.46 11.94
CA GLY A 6 20.29 -23.87 11.27
C GLY A 6 19.37 -23.04 12.17
N LEU A 7 19.83 -22.61 13.37
CA LEU A 7 19.15 -21.58 14.14
C LEU A 7 19.61 -20.20 13.63
N PRO A 8 18.69 -19.31 13.24
CA PRO A 8 19.07 -17.95 12.87
C PRO A 8 19.77 -17.20 14.00
N ASP A 9 20.87 -16.50 13.68
CA ASP A 9 21.65 -15.67 14.59
C ASP A 9 20.90 -14.41 15.06
N GLY A 10 19.94 -13.95 14.27
CA GLY A 10 19.06 -12.85 14.62
C GLY A 10 17.76 -12.84 13.84
N GLY A 11 17.02 -11.73 13.93
CA GLY A 11 15.76 -11.54 13.22
C GLY A 11 15.88 -11.26 11.72
N ARG A 12 17.10 -11.09 11.20
CA ARG A 12 17.37 -10.69 9.80
C ARG A 12 16.70 -11.59 8.76
N HIS A 13 16.60 -12.89 9.05
CA HIS A 13 15.97 -13.90 8.20
C HIS A 13 14.75 -14.56 8.87
N GLY A 14 14.11 -13.87 9.82
CA GLY A 14 12.99 -14.38 10.61
C GLY A 14 13.40 -15.21 11.83
N PHE A 15 12.73 -14.99 12.97
CA PHE A 15 13.00 -15.69 14.22
C PHE A 15 11.69 -16.14 14.89
N THR A 16 11.34 -17.42 14.71
CA THR A 16 10.04 -17.98 15.12
C THR A 16 10.00 -18.36 16.61
N PRO A 17 8.82 -18.63 17.20
CA PRO A 17 8.72 -19.22 18.54
C PRO A 17 9.48 -20.55 18.68
N ALA A 18 9.56 -21.35 17.61
CA ALA A 18 10.35 -22.59 17.60
C ALA A 18 11.86 -22.29 17.63
N HIS A 19 12.33 -21.27 16.91
CA HIS A 19 13.71 -20.79 17.00
C HIS A 19 14.04 -20.30 18.41
N ARG A 20 13.13 -19.54 19.04
CA ARG A 20 13.27 -19.12 20.44
C ARG A 20 13.44 -20.32 21.36
N ALA A 21 12.56 -21.33 21.30
CA ALA A 21 12.67 -22.51 22.14
C ALA A 21 14.02 -23.23 21.99
N ARG A 22 14.53 -23.32 20.76
CA ARG A 22 15.85 -23.90 20.46
C ARG A 22 17.00 -23.06 21.03
N LEU A 23 16.93 -21.73 20.91
CA LEU A 23 17.91 -20.82 21.50
C LEU A 23 17.93 -20.94 23.03
N GLU A 24 16.75 -20.82 23.67
CA GLU A 24 16.63 -20.90 25.14
C GLU A 24 17.18 -22.21 25.69
N THR A 25 17.02 -23.33 24.95
CA THR A 25 17.59 -24.63 25.34
C THR A 25 19.12 -24.63 25.29
N ALA A 26 19.73 -23.89 24.37
CA ALA A 26 21.17 -23.87 24.16
C ALA A 26 21.91 -22.80 24.98
N LEU A 27 21.23 -21.72 25.38
CA LEU A 27 21.81 -20.58 26.12
C LEU A 27 22.63 -20.97 27.36
N PRO A 28 22.18 -21.89 28.25
CA PRO A 28 22.95 -22.22 29.46
C PRO A 28 24.35 -22.76 29.15
N GLY A 29 24.50 -23.55 28.07
CA GLY A 29 25.80 -24.07 27.64
C GLY A 29 26.70 -22.98 27.04
N MET A 30 26.11 -22.04 26.30
CA MET A 30 26.84 -20.89 25.76
C MET A 30 27.34 -19.98 26.88
N ALA A 31 26.46 -19.66 27.84
CA ALA A 31 26.78 -18.83 29.00
C ALA A 31 27.87 -19.47 29.88
N ALA A 32 27.81 -20.78 30.14
CA ALA A 32 28.87 -21.49 30.86
C ALA A 32 30.23 -21.42 30.14
N THR A 33 30.23 -21.51 28.81
CA THR A 33 31.45 -21.36 28.00
C THR A 33 32.03 -19.95 28.16
N LEU A 34 31.19 -18.91 28.06
CA LEU A 34 31.61 -17.52 28.21
C LEU A 34 32.09 -17.22 29.65
N ALA A 35 31.40 -17.73 30.66
CA ALA A 35 31.76 -17.56 32.06
C ALA A 35 33.16 -18.11 32.39
N ALA A 36 33.58 -19.20 31.73
CA ALA A 36 34.92 -19.75 31.89
C ALA A 36 36.03 -18.80 31.39
N GLU A 37 35.76 -18.01 30.34
CA GLU A 37 36.70 -17.03 29.78
C GLU A 37 36.74 -15.70 30.57
N LEU A 38 35.72 -15.44 31.38
CA LEU A 38 35.57 -14.19 32.14
C LEU A 38 36.30 -14.21 33.49
N ASP A 39 36.76 -15.36 33.98
CA ASP A 39 37.71 -15.53 35.10
C ASP A 39 37.46 -14.62 36.32
N GLY A 40 36.21 -14.60 36.81
CA GLY A 40 35.83 -13.84 38.01
C GLY A 40 35.53 -12.36 37.80
N ALA A 41 35.34 -11.90 36.56
CA ALA A 41 34.84 -10.55 36.25
C ALA A 41 33.48 -10.29 36.96
N GLY A 42 33.39 -9.17 37.69
CA GLY A 42 32.21 -8.80 38.47
C GLY A 42 31.29 -7.79 37.79
N ASN A 43 31.81 -6.95 36.89
CA ASN A 43 31.01 -6.03 36.08
C ASN A 43 31.29 -6.27 34.59
N VAL A 44 30.36 -6.92 33.89
CA VAL A 44 30.53 -7.37 32.51
C VAL A 44 29.59 -6.62 31.58
N LEU A 45 30.10 -6.17 30.43
CA LEU A 45 29.26 -5.67 29.34
C LEU A 45 29.16 -6.72 28.23
N VAL A 46 27.96 -7.15 27.88
CA VAL A 46 27.72 -7.85 26.62
C VAL A 46 27.38 -6.83 25.55
N LEU A 47 28.26 -6.71 24.56
CA LEU A 47 28.17 -5.74 23.48
C LEU A 47 27.81 -6.47 22.18
N GLY A 48 26.56 -6.33 21.73
CA GLY A 48 26.16 -6.72 20.37
C GLY A 48 26.66 -5.72 19.33
N PHE A 49 26.60 -6.08 18.05
CA PHE A 49 26.95 -5.16 16.97
C PHE A 49 25.72 -4.84 16.12
N GLU A 50 25.54 -3.55 15.83
CA GLU A 50 24.44 -3.00 15.03
C GLU A 50 23.07 -3.65 15.33
N GLU A 51 22.52 -4.40 14.37
CA GLU A 51 21.20 -5.02 14.42
C GLU A 51 21.21 -6.43 15.08
N LEU A 52 22.39 -7.00 15.37
CA LEU A 52 22.52 -8.25 16.13
C LEU A 52 22.31 -7.95 17.63
N MET A 53 21.05 -7.79 18.01
CA MET A 53 20.66 -7.35 19.35
C MET A 53 20.09 -8.47 20.22
N TYR A 54 19.28 -9.34 19.62
CA TYR A 54 18.50 -10.31 20.38
C TYR A 54 19.36 -11.40 21.01
N ALA A 55 20.21 -12.08 20.23
CA ALA A 55 21.07 -13.14 20.75
C ALA A 55 22.03 -12.64 21.86
N PRO A 56 22.71 -11.48 21.72
CA PRO A 56 23.55 -10.96 22.79
C PRO A 56 22.77 -10.55 24.05
N LEU A 57 21.57 -10.00 23.91
CA LEU A 57 20.70 -9.71 25.07
C LEU A 57 20.33 -11.01 25.81
N ARG A 58 19.94 -12.06 25.09
CA ARG A 58 19.61 -13.36 25.71
C ARG A 58 20.83 -13.99 26.38
N LEU A 59 22.01 -13.87 25.77
CA LEU A 59 23.28 -14.31 26.37
C LEU A 59 23.62 -13.50 27.63
N ALA A 60 23.37 -12.18 27.65
CA ALA A 60 23.61 -11.33 28.81
C ALA A 60 22.77 -11.77 30.02
N GLU A 61 21.47 -11.99 29.81
CA GLU A 61 20.58 -12.48 30.86
C GLU A 61 21.00 -13.85 31.41
N GLU A 62 21.39 -14.78 30.55
CA GLU A 62 21.81 -16.12 30.99
C GLU A 62 23.19 -16.09 31.65
N LEU A 63 24.09 -15.23 31.18
CA LEU A 63 25.40 -15.02 31.77
C LEU A 63 25.31 -14.43 33.18
N GLU A 64 24.38 -13.50 33.42
CA GLU A 64 24.10 -12.96 34.76
C GLU A 64 23.66 -14.05 35.73
N ARG A 65 22.83 -15.01 35.27
CA ARG A 65 22.40 -16.16 36.08
C ARG A 65 23.52 -17.16 36.33
N THR A 66 24.51 -17.21 35.43
CA THR A 66 25.60 -18.21 35.46
C THR A 66 26.79 -17.74 36.30
N LEU A 67 27.09 -16.44 36.32
CA LEU A 67 28.23 -15.90 37.05
C LEU A 67 28.00 -15.90 38.58
N PRO A 68 29.03 -16.12 39.41
CA PRO A 68 28.91 -16.07 40.86
C PRO A 68 28.55 -14.66 41.34
N ALA A 69 27.56 -14.55 42.25
CA ALA A 69 27.20 -13.27 42.83
C ALA A 69 28.34 -12.66 43.68
N PRO A 70 28.50 -11.32 43.70
CA PRO A 70 27.71 -10.32 42.99
C PRO A 70 28.32 -9.97 41.62
N ALA A 71 27.83 -10.61 40.55
CA ALA A 71 28.13 -10.21 39.17
C ALA A 71 27.01 -9.33 38.65
N GLU A 72 27.36 -8.24 37.97
CA GLU A 72 26.45 -7.35 37.24
C GLU A 72 26.75 -7.48 35.75
N VAL A 73 25.75 -7.87 34.96
CA VAL A 73 25.88 -7.97 33.51
C VAL A 73 25.01 -6.91 32.86
N ARG A 74 25.62 -6.02 32.10
CA ARG A 74 24.92 -5.01 31.29
C ARG A 74 24.94 -5.40 29.83
N TYR A 75 23.97 -4.91 29.08
CA TYR A 75 23.85 -5.14 27.65
C TYR A 75 23.82 -3.80 26.90
N SER A 76 24.53 -3.73 25.77
CA SER A 76 24.50 -2.60 24.84
C SER A 76 24.84 -3.07 23.43
N THR A 77 24.77 -2.16 22.46
CA THR A 77 25.10 -2.41 21.05
C THR A 77 25.98 -1.31 20.48
N THR A 78 26.69 -1.64 19.40
CA THR A 78 27.27 -0.62 18.53
C THR A 78 26.19 0.02 17.66
N THR A 79 26.47 1.20 17.11
CA THR A 79 25.56 1.85 16.16
C THR A 79 26.29 2.68 15.10
N ARG A 80 25.64 2.81 13.95
CA ARG A 80 25.92 3.79 12.88
C ARG A 80 25.60 5.24 13.25
N SER A 81 24.75 5.48 14.25
CA SER A 81 24.24 6.83 14.55
C SER A 81 25.19 7.61 15.48
N PRO A 82 25.73 8.76 15.05
CA PRO A 82 26.56 9.60 15.91
C PRO A 82 25.71 10.36 16.92
N VAL A 83 25.75 9.93 18.17
CA VAL A 83 25.20 10.65 19.32
C VAL A 83 26.30 11.52 19.90
N LEU A 84 25.93 12.74 20.33
CA LEU A 84 26.82 13.63 21.05
C LEU A 84 27.16 12.99 22.41
N ALA A 85 28.44 12.91 22.78
CA ALA A 85 28.85 12.48 24.11
C ALA A 85 29.19 13.71 24.96
N VAL A 86 28.54 13.84 26.11
CA VAL A 86 28.75 14.94 27.06
C VAL A 86 28.96 14.34 28.44
N ASP A 87 30.13 14.58 29.04
CA ASP A 87 30.44 14.12 30.40
C ASP A 87 29.75 15.00 31.46
N ASP A 88 28.41 14.93 31.48
CA ASP A 88 27.54 15.64 32.42
C ASP A 88 26.67 14.62 33.19
N PRO A 89 26.54 14.73 34.53
CA PRO A 89 25.71 13.81 35.31
C PRO A 89 24.23 13.77 34.92
N GLY A 90 23.70 14.83 34.29
CA GLY A 90 22.33 14.91 33.76
C GLY A 90 22.16 14.37 32.35
N TYR A 91 23.24 13.90 31.71
CA TYR A 91 23.21 13.38 30.35
C TYR A 91 23.57 11.89 30.28
N ALA A 92 22.77 11.13 29.51
CA ALA A 92 22.86 9.68 29.52
C ALA A 92 24.08 9.12 28.77
N ILE A 93 24.61 9.84 27.77
CA ILE A 93 25.73 9.38 26.93
C ILE A 93 26.97 10.22 27.26
N ARG A 94 27.81 9.70 28.13
CA ARG A 94 28.96 10.42 28.70
C ARG A 94 30.26 10.17 27.93
N THR A 95 30.40 8.99 27.32
CA THR A 95 31.59 8.66 26.52
C THR A 95 31.21 7.98 25.20
N ARG A 96 32.09 8.11 24.20
CA ARG A 96 31.94 7.52 22.87
C ARG A 96 33.27 6.95 22.40
N LEU A 97 33.26 5.67 22.02
CA LEU A 97 34.31 5.05 21.22
C LEU A 97 33.94 5.19 19.74
N VAL A 98 34.93 5.46 18.90
CA VAL A 98 34.80 5.57 17.44
C VAL A 98 35.75 4.58 16.78
N PHE A 99 35.24 3.77 15.87
CA PHE A 99 36.01 2.76 15.14
C PHE A 99 35.46 2.61 13.71
N PRO A 100 36.28 2.15 12.75
CA PRO A 100 35.82 1.87 11.39
C PRO A 100 34.73 0.80 11.36
N ALA A 101 33.82 0.86 10.38
CA ALA A 101 32.88 -0.22 10.08
C ALA A 101 33.59 -1.56 9.89
N HIS A 102 33.06 -2.60 10.51
CA HIS A 102 33.51 -3.98 10.37
C HIS A 102 32.38 -4.92 9.89
N ASP A 103 31.16 -4.38 9.75
CA ASP A 103 29.92 -4.99 9.27
C ASP A 103 29.75 -4.84 7.75
N THR A 104 30.85 -4.72 7.00
CA THR A 104 30.86 -4.34 5.58
C THR A 104 30.46 -5.48 4.63
N ALA A 105 30.51 -6.74 5.08
CA ALA A 105 30.10 -7.90 4.29
C ALA A 105 28.61 -7.86 3.86
N ALA A 106 27.77 -7.09 4.57
CA ALA A 106 26.38 -6.84 4.20
C ALA A 106 26.21 -5.84 3.04
N PHE A 107 27.29 -5.17 2.62
CA PHE A 107 27.31 -4.14 1.59
C PHE A 107 28.46 -4.44 0.60
N PRO A 108 28.24 -5.25 -0.45
CA PRO A 108 29.27 -5.47 -1.46
C PRO A 108 29.67 -4.12 -2.06
N ALA A 109 30.97 -3.84 -2.07
CA ALA A 109 31.52 -2.60 -2.59
C ALA A 109 31.02 -2.38 -4.02
N ALA A 110 30.38 -1.24 -4.27
CA ALA A 110 30.23 -0.73 -5.62
C ALA A 110 31.62 -0.71 -6.28
N GLU A 111 31.73 -1.32 -7.45
CA GLU A 111 32.97 -1.33 -8.22
C GLU A 111 33.47 0.11 -8.39
N THR A 112 34.66 0.33 -7.84
CA THR A 112 35.56 1.48 -7.94
C THR A 112 35.16 2.59 -8.93
N GLY A 113 34.77 3.75 -8.39
CA GLY A 113 34.96 5.06 -9.00
C GLY A 113 35.77 5.93 -8.05
N GLU A 114 36.96 6.33 -8.48
CA GLU A 114 37.89 7.19 -7.72
C GLU A 114 37.24 8.52 -7.33
N GLY A 115 37.29 8.87 -6.03
CA GLY A 115 36.81 10.16 -5.55
C GLY A 115 36.58 10.24 -4.05
N ALA A 116 37.48 9.73 -3.22
CA ALA A 116 37.43 9.97 -1.78
C ALA A 116 38.26 11.21 -1.42
N GLU A 117 37.68 12.40 -1.63
CA GLU A 117 38.15 13.61 -0.94
C GLU A 117 37.45 13.75 0.42
N THR A 118 38.25 14.08 1.40
CA THR A 118 37.91 14.29 2.81
C THR A 118 36.84 15.36 2.99
N GLY A 119 35.60 14.95 3.23
CA GLY A 119 34.50 15.82 3.66
C GLY A 119 34.03 15.42 5.06
N GLU A 120 34.25 16.30 6.04
CA GLU A 120 33.59 16.23 7.35
C GLU A 120 32.08 16.49 7.15
N GLY A 121 31.31 15.44 6.93
CA GLY A 121 29.86 15.52 6.78
C GLY A 121 29.28 14.13 6.54
N GLY A 122 28.63 13.56 7.56
CA GLY A 122 28.12 12.19 7.55
C GLY A 122 27.15 11.92 6.39
N GLY A 123 27.57 11.02 5.49
CA GLY A 123 26.72 10.37 4.51
C GLY A 123 26.31 8.99 5.01
N HIS A 124 25.01 8.79 5.24
CA HIS A 124 24.43 7.47 5.49
C HIS A 124 24.23 6.75 4.15
N GLY A 125 24.99 5.68 3.88
CA GLY A 125 24.58 4.72 2.85
C GLY A 125 25.60 3.75 2.27
N ASP A 126 26.91 3.95 2.38
CA ASP A 126 27.89 3.22 1.54
C ASP A 126 28.64 2.05 2.20
N GLY A 127 28.27 1.67 3.43
CA GLY A 127 28.97 0.62 4.19
C GLY A 127 30.38 1.01 4.65
N ARG A 128 30.88 2.22 4.34
CA ARG A 128 32.20 2.75 4.73
C ARG A 128 32.03 3.98 5.62
N GLY A 129 31.85 3.75 6.91
CA GLY A 129 31.72 4.85 7.88
C GLY A 129 32.14 4.46 9.28
N ASP A 130 32.24 5.45 10.16
CA ASP A 130 32.49 5.21 11.58
C ASP A 130 31.33 4.44 12.22
N ARG A 131 31.66 3.73 13.29
CA ARG A 131 30.75 3.06 14.21
C ARG A 131 31.05 3.52 15.62
N TYR A 132 30.03 3.46 16.46
CA TYR A 132 30.07 4.03 17.79
C TYR A 132 29.67 3.01 18.85
N ALA A 133 30.39 3.01 19.97
CA ALA A 133 29.99 2.33 21.21
C ALA A 133 30.02 3.34 22.35
N TYR A 134 28.92 3.43 23.09
CA TYR A 134 28.72 4.48 24.11
C TYR A 134 28.90 3.95 25.52
N ASN A 135 29.38 4.82 26.41
CA ASN A 135 29.54 4.55 27.85
C ASN A 135 30.40 3.33 28.20
N VAL A 136 31.21 2.84 27.27
CA VAL A 136 32.19 1.76 27.54
C VAL A 136 33.40 2.33 28.27
N ALA A 137 34.01 3.37 27.71
CA ALA A 137 35.12 4.07 28.36
C ALA A 137 34.62 4.74 29.64
N GLY A 138 35.26 4.45 30.78
CA GLY A 138 34.83 4.95 32.09
C GLY A 138 33.60 4.24 32.67
N GLY A 139 33.05 3.21 32.01
CA GLY A 139 31.90 2.43 32.50
C GLY A 139 32.24 1.44 33.64
N GLY A 140 33.52 1.32 34.01
CA GLY A 140 33.98 0.49 35.12
C GLY A 140 33.84 -1.02 34.88
N PHE A 141 33.78 -1.45 33.62
CA PHE A 141 33.66 -2.87 33.25
C PHE A 141 34.99 -3.60 33.46
N ASP A 142 34.92 -4.78 34.08
CA ASP A 142 36.05 -5.70 34.22
C ASP A 142 36.29 -6.47 32.92
N ALA A 143 35.21 -6.74 32.18
CA ALA A 143 35.25 -7.42 30.89
C ALA A 143 34.15 -6.94 29.94
N VAL A 144 34.44 -6.99 28.63
CA VAL A 144 33.44 -6.84 27.57
C VAL A 144 33.37 -8.14 26.77
N VAL A 145 32.19 -8.72 26.63
CA VAL A 145 31.89 -9.80 25.69
C VAL A 145 31.33 -9.17 24.40
N THR A 146 32.14 -9.10 23.35
CA THR A 146 31.71 -8.60 22.04
C THR A 146 31.10 -9.75 21.25
N VAL A 147 29.82 -9.65 20.91
CA VAL A 147 29.09 -10.69 20.19
C VAL A 147 28.85 -10.26 18.75
N VAL A 148 29.42 -10.99 17.80
CA VAL A 148 29.31 -10.75 16.34
C VAL A 148 28.86 -12.01 15.62
N ASP A 149 28.32 -11.83 14.41
CA ASP A 149 28.13 -12.96 13.49
C ASP A 149 29.42 -13.26 12.71
N SER A 150 29.51 -14.43 12.08
CA SER A 150 30.71 -14.87 11.37
C SER A 150 31.10 -14.03 10.14
N LEU A 151 30.18 -13.26 9.56
CA LEU A 151 30.49 -12.31 8.48
C LEU A 151 31.03 -10.99 9.03
N ALA A 152 30.59 -10.59 10.22
CA ALA A 152 31.08 -9.41 10.93
C ALA A 152 32.38 -9.65 11.72
N ASP A 153 32.84 -10.90 11.84
CA ASP A 153 34.20 -11.29 12.26
C ASP A 153 35.20 -11.03 11.12
N SER A 154 35.33 -9.76 10.73
CA SER A 154 36.11 -9.29 9.59
C SER A 154 37.50 -8.82 9.96
N ALA A 155 38.38 -8.62 8.98
CA ALA A 155 39.73 -8.10 9.24
C ALA A 155 39.71 -6.72 9.91
N GLU A 156 38.72 -5.89 9.57
CA GLU A 156 38.48 -4.56 10.12
C GLU A 156 38.13 -4.59 11.62
N LEU A 157 37.42 -5.64 12.08
CA LEU A 157 37.13 -5.85 13.50
C LEU A 157 38.42 -6.00 14.32
N HIS A 158 39.40 -6.73 13.75
CA HIS A 158 40.69 -7.06 14.38
C HIS A 158 41.81 -6.04 14.08
N ALA A 159 41.60 -5.13 13.14
CA ALA A 159 42.62 -4.19 12.70
C ALA A 159 43.08 -3.24 13.83
N PRO A 160 44.30 -2.69 13.74
CA PRO A 160 44.70 -1.57 14.59
C PRO A 160 43.71 -0.41 14.47
N GLY A 161 43.04 -0.05 15.56
CA GLY A 161 42.00 0.98 15.58
C GLY A 161 40.56 0.47 15.36
N GLY A 162 40.38 -0.81 15.05
CA GLY A 162 39.10 -1.51 15.02
C GLY A 162 38.49 -1.69 16.41
N LEU A 163 37.25 -2.20 16.48
CA LEU A 163 36.47 -2.28 17.73
C LEU A 163 37.25 -2.97 18.86
N LEU A 164 37.86 -4.14 18.59
CA LEU A 164 38.54 -4.90 19.65
C LEU A 164 39.74 -4.13 20.21
N ALA A 165 40.53 -3.48 19.35
CA ALA A 165 41.64 -2.64 19.78
C ALA A 165 41.18 -1.43 20.60
N ARG A 166 40.03 -0.82 20.23
CA ARG A 166 39.42 0.27 21.00
C ARG A 166 38.94 -0.20 22.37
N LEU A 167 38.32 -1.37 22.47
CA LEU A 167 37.82 -1.92 23.73
C LEU A 167 38.97 -2.27 24.69
N VAL A 168 40.02 -2.93 24.20
CA VAL A 168 41.20 -3.32 25.03
C VAL A 168 41.92 -2.11 25.62
N ALA A 169 41.84 -0.94 24.98
CA ALA A 169 42.40 0.31 25.53
C ALA A 169 41.65 0.83 26.77
N HIS A 170 40.43 0.36 27.03
CA HIS A 170 39.55 0.87 28.08
C HIS A 170 39.05 -0.19 29.07
N VAL A 171 39.16 -1.48 28.72
CA VAL A 171 38.63 -2.58 29.51
C VAL A 171 39.72 -3.65 29.71
N PRO A 172 39.90 -4.19 30.93
CA PRO A 172 40.97 -5.16 31.22
C PRO A 172 40.90 -6.45 30.38
N ARG A 173 39.68 -6.87 30.00
CA ARG A 173 39.45 -8.09 29.23
C ARG A 173 38.40 -7.89 28.16
N VAL A 174 38.67 -8.38 26.96
CA VAL A 174 37.72 -8.42 25.85
C VAL A 174 37.61 -9.87 25.37
N VAL A 175 36.40 -10.40 25.36
CA VAL A 175 36.08 -11.75 24.89
C VAL A 175 35.27 -11.61 23.60
N LEU A 176 35.77 -12.15 22.50
CA LEU A 176 35.04 -12.19 21.24
C LEU A 176 34.19 -13.47 21.17
N ALA A 177 32.89 -13.29 20.97
CA ALA A 177 31.90 -14.35 20.87
C ALA A 177 31.30 -14.34 19.45
N VAL A 178 31.71 -15.26 18.60
CA VAL A 178 31.24 -15.35 17.22
C VAL A 178 30.10 -16.37 17.11
N VAL A 179 28.94 -15.94 16.62
CA VAL A 179 27.82 -16.82 16.25
C VAL A 179 27.83 -17.05 14.73
N PRO A 180 27.42 -18.24 14.24
CA PRO A 180 27.35 -18.48 12.80
C PRO A 180 26.32 -17.54 12.16
N THR A 181 26.71 -16.80 11.14
CA THR A 181 25.76 -16.04 10.32
C THR A 181 24.82 -17.04 9.66
N TYR A 182 23.52 -16.85 9.85
CA TYR A 182 22.55 -17.69 9.18
C TYR A 182 22.49 -17.31 7.70
N LEU A 183 23.01 -18.19 6.84
CA LEU A 183 22.88 -18.09 5.40
C LEU A 183 21.78 -19.06 4.95
N PRO A 184 20.70 -18.57 4.31
CA PRO A 184 19.72 -19.46 3.70
C PRO A 184 20.41 -20.27 2.59
N ALA A 185 20.13 -21.58 2.52
CA ALA A 185 20.75 -22.45 1.53
C ALA A 185 20.39 -22.02 0.09
N SER A 186 21.41 -21.75 -0.73
CA SER A 186 21.27 -21.55 -2.17
C SER A 186 21.08 -22.90 -2.88
N ALA A 187 20.05 -23.02 -3.72
CA ALA A 187 19.84 -24.20 -4.54
C ALA A 187 20.64 -24.11 -5.84
N ASP A 188 21.64 -24.98 -6.03
CA ASP A 188 22.33 -25.25 -7.30
C ASP A 188 22.13 -26.72 -7.74
N PRO A 189 22.33 -27.06 -9.03
CA PRO A 189 21.39 -27.89 -9.81
C PRO A 189 21.75 -29.38 -9.89
N PRO A 190 20.78 -30.32 -10.07
CA PRO A 190 21.11 -31.69 -10.45
C PRO A 190 20.94 -31.95 -11.95
N ALA A 191 21.91 -32.68 -12.50
CA ALA A 191 21.93 -33.18 -13.86
C ALA A 191 20.99 -34.39 -14.09
N SER A 192 20.28 -34.32 -15.22
CA SER A 192 19.85 -35.37 -16.15
C SER A 192 18.96 -36.56 -15.71
N HIS A 193 17.83 -36.66 -16.43
CA HIS A 193 17.07 -37.84 -16.86
C HIS A 193 15.87 -38.33 -16.01
N LEU A 194 14.68 -37.72 -16.25
CA LEU A 194 13.37 -38.32 -16.65
C LEU A 194 12.20 -37.31 -16.39
N PRO A 195 10.99 -37.48 -16.99
CA PRO A 195 10.22 -36.41 -17.67
C PRO A 195 9.46 -35.44 -16.73
N PRO A 196 9.15 -34.19 -17.16
CA PRO A 196 8.76 -33.12 -16.25
C PRO A 196 7.25 -33.13 -15.92
N PRO A 197 6.85 -33.10 -14.63
CA PRO A 197 5.57 -32.57 -14.20
C PRO A 197 5.67 -31.04 -14.04
N THR A 198 4.64 -30.35 -14.49
CA THR A 198 4.49 -28.89 -14.55
C THR A 198 4.54 -28.24 -13.16
N ASN A 199 5.65 -27.59 -12.79
CA ASN A 199 5.74 -26.71 -11.61
C ASN A 199 6.60 -25.49 -11.97
N HIS A 200 6.02 -24.31 -11.83
CA HIS A 200 6.69 -23.02 -11.98
C HIS A 200 7.71 -22.80 -10.83
N PRO A 201 8.90 -22.21 -11.07
CA PRO A 201 9.87 -21.95 -10.00
C PRO A 201 9.54 -20.62 -9.30
N GLU A 202 9.35 -20.67 -7.98
CA GLU A 202 9.08 -19.51 -7.13
C GLU A 202 10.37 -18.79 -6.72
N ARG A 203 10.30 -17.46 -6.76
CA ARG A 203 11.40 -16.49 -6.69
C ARG A 203 11.69 -16.09 -5.23
N GLN A 204 12.93 -15.62 -5.04
CA GLN A 204 13.53 -14.94 -3.90
C GLN A 204 12.55 -14.11 -3.03
N GLU A 205 12.50 -14.37 -1.72
CA GLU A 205 11.61 -13.67 -0.79
C GLU A 205 12.24 -12.37 -0.25
N HIS A 206 11.70 -11.25 -0.74
CA HIS A 206 11.82 -9.89 -0.23
C HIS A 206 11.17 -9.78 1.18
N PRO A 207 11.41 -8.70 1.97
CA PRO A 207 10.89 -8.59 3.33
C PRO A 207 9.38 -8.85 3.31
N MET A 208 8.88 -9.75 4.16
CA MET A 208 7.50 -10.25 4.10
C MET A 208 6.48 -9.15 4.39
N LEU A 209 6.26 -8.29 3.41
CA LEU A 209 5.03 -7.54 3.23
C LEU A 209 3.91 -8.59 3.16
N PRO A 210 2.76 -8.38 3.84
CA PRO A 210 1.71 -9.39 3.96
C PRO A 210 1.29 -9.95 2.60
N GLU A 211 1.01 -11.26 2.56
CA GLU A 211 0.37 -11.85 1.39
C GLU A 211 -0.97 -11.17 1.10
N PRO A 212 -1.34 -10.97 -0.18
CA PRO A 212 -2.61 -10.35 -0.52
C PRO A 212 -3.79 -11.13 0.07
N LEU A 213 -4.71 -10.43 0.74
CA LEU A 213 -5.95 -11.04 1.23
C LEU A 213 -6.82 -11.48 0.05
N ARG A 214 -7.63 -12.52 0.25
CA ARG A 214 -8.46 -13.12 -0.81
C ARG A 214 -9.83 -13.55 -0.28
N GLY A 215 -10.80 -13.62 -1.18
CA GLY A 215 -12.11 -14.22 -0.88
C GLY A 215 -12.01 -15.73 -0.64
N PRO A 216 -12.97 -16.34 0.08
CA PRO A 216 -14.10 -15.70 0.76
C PRO A 216 -13.72 -15.15 2.15
N ALA A 217 -12.45 -15.26 2.56
CA ALA A 217 -12.00 -14.78 3.86
C ALA A 217 -12.10 -13.25 3.94
N PHE A 218 -11.71 -12.56 2.86
CA PHE A 218 -11.76 -11.10 2.73
C PHE A 218 -12.24 -10.74 1.32
N SER A 219 -13.47 -10.22 1.22
CA SER A 219 -14.25 -9.98 0.00
C SER A 219 -15.11 -11.14 -0.48
N SER A 220 -16.20 -10.80 -1.20
CA SER A 220 -17.05 -11.74 -1.91
C SER A 220 -16.62 -12.04 -3.35
N TYR A 221 -15.60 -11.36 -3.89
CA TYR A 221 -14.98 -11.80 -5.15
C TYR A 221 -14.26 -13.13 -4.97
N ALA A 222 -14.14 -13.91 -6.05
CA ALA A 222 -13.45 -15.19 -5.96
C ALA A 222 -11.94 -15.00 -5.68
N ALA A 223 -11.33 -15.98 -5.03
CA ALA A 223 -9.93 -15.89 -4.58
C ALA A 223 -8.93 -15.65 -5.72
N ASP A 224 -9.25 -16.14 -6.92
CA ASP A 224 -8.45 -16.02 -8.14
C ASP A 224 -8.75 -14.74 -8.94
N GLU A 225 -9.81 -14.00 -8.61
CA GLU A 225 -10.19 -12.78 -9.32
C GLU A 225 -9.40 -11.55 -8.87
N VAL A 226 -9.03 -11.46 -7.59
CA VAL A 226 -8.31 -10.31 -7.03
C VAL A 226 -7.54 -10.71 -5.76
N GLY A 227 -6.29 -10.23 -5.67
CA GLY A 227 -5.55 -10.17 -4.40
C GLY A 227 -5.62 -8.77 -3.80
N TRP A 228 -6.01 -8.64 -2.53
CA TRP A 228 -6.12 -7.35 -1.86
C TRP A 228 -4.82 -7.03 -1.12
N LEU A 229 -4.10 -6.02 -1.56
CA LEU A 229 -2.96 -5.44 -0.85
C LEU A 229 -3.51 -4.41 0.16
N LEU A 230 -4.26 -4.93 1.13
CA LEU A 230 -4.93 -4.18 2.19
C LEU A 230 -4.83 -4.95 3.49
N GLN A 231 -4.92 -4.26 4.63
CA GLN A 231 -5.07 -4.87 5.94
C GLN A 231 -6.56 -5.12 6.26
N ASP A 232 -6.89 -6.26 6.88
CA ASP A 232 -8.25 -6.55 7.33
C ASP A 232 -8.55 -5.81 8.64
N LEU A 233 -9.49 -4.85 8.59
CA LEU A 233 -10.00 -4.10 9.74
C LEU A 233 -11.46 -4.46 10.08
N SER A 234 -11.96 -5.59 9.59
CA SER A 234 -13.38 -5.98 9.73
C SER A 234 -13.87 -6.01 11.17
N ASP A 235 -13.00 -6.36 12.11
CA ASP A 235 -13.32 -6.47 13.55
C ASP A 235 -13.17 -5.14 14.30
N VAL A 236 -12.78 -4.05 13.63
CA VAL A 236 -12.61 -2.71 14.23
C VAL A 236 -13.87 -1.88 14.03
N GLU A 237 -14.37 -1.24 15.08
CA GLU A 237 -15.46 -0.25 14.97
C GLU A 237 -14.94 1.04 14.32
N LEU A 238 -15.32 1.26 13.06
CA LEU A 238 -14.89 2.40 12.24
C LEU A 238 -16.06 3.25 11.73
N GLU A 239 -17.27 2.69 11.77
CA GLU A 239 -18.49 3.32 11.31
C GLU A 239 -18.95 4.39 12.30
N ALA A 240 -19.04 5.64 11.83
CA ALA A 240 -19.60 6.75 12.61
C ALA A 240 -20.75 7.43 11.84
N PRO A 241 -21.78 7.96 12.54
CA PRO A 241 -22.85 8.75 11.93
C PRO A 241 -22.30 9.94 11.12
N THR A 242 -23.00 10.31 10.03
CA THR A 242 -22.57 11.37 9.11
C THR A 242 -22.33 12.71 9.81
N GLU A 243 -23.17 13.07 10.79
CA GLU A 243 -23.10 14.35 11.50
C GLU A 243 -21.84 14.46 12.38
N GLU A 244 -21.44 13.37 13.03
CA GLU A 244 -20.22 13.30 13.85
C GLU A 244 -18.96 13.34 12.99
N ARG A 245 -19.01 12.72 11.80
CA ARG A 245 -17.89 12.74 10.83
C ARG A 245 -17.69 14.12 10.22
N GLU A 246 -18.78 14.82 9.86
CA GLU A 246 -18.68 16.18 9.31
C GLU A 246 -18.09 17.16 10.33
N GLU A 247 -18.44 17.02 11.62
CA GLU A 247 -17.90 17.85 12.70
C GLU A 247 -16.41 17.59 12.98
N ALA A 248 -15.98 16.32 12.99
CA ALA A 248 -14.56 15.95 13.15
C ALA A 248 -13.68 16.40 11.97
N ILE A 249 -14.19 16.34 10.74
CA ILE A 249 -13.50 16.81 9.54
C ILE A 249 -13.44 18.35 9.51
N GLN A 250 -14.54 19.04 9.83
CA GLN A 250 -14.62 20.51 9.81
C GLN A 250 -13.81 21.18 10.93
N SER A 251 -13.66 20.52 12.09
CA SER A 251 -12.81 21.00 13.20
C SER A 251 -11.31 20.77 12.95
N GLY A 252 -10.93 20.14 11.83
CA GLY A 252 -9.54 19.83 11.49
C GLY A 252 -8.95 18.66 12.28
N GLY A 253 -9.78 17.93 13.04
CA GLY A 253 -9.34 16.85 13.93
C GLY A 253 -9.21 15.47 13.26
N ALA A 254 -9.79 15.26 12.07
CA ALA A 254 -9.73 13.97 11.38
C ALA A 254 -9.81 14.08 9.84
N HIS A 255 -9.10 13.20 9.12
CA HIS A 255 -9.22 13.05 7.67
C HIS A 255 -10.38 12.10 7.29
N TYR A 256 -10.99 12.24 6.10
CA TYR A 256 -12.15 11.40 5.72
C TYR A 256 -11.83 9.89 5.63
N ALA A 257 -10.55 9.55 5.49
CA ALA A 257 -10.02 8.19 5.43
C ALA A 257 -9.79 7.57 6.82
N GLU A 258 -9.98 8.32 7.91
CA GLU A 258 -9.79 7.85 9.28
C GLU A 258 -11.08 7.27 9.89
N SER A 259 -12.23 7.40 9.20
CA SER A 259 -13.52 6.84 9.62
C SER A 259 -14.38 6.43 8.43
N LEU A 260 -15.19 5.39 8.62
CA LEU A 260 -16.13 4.90 7.62
C LEU A 260 -17.54 5.46 7.90
N PRO A 261 -18.31 5.84 6.86
CA PRO A 261 -19.71 6.11 7.00
C PRO A 261 -20.43 4.77 7.17
N VAL A 262 -21.53 4.77 7.91
CA VAL A 262 -22.45 3.63 7.92
C VAL A 262 -22.84 3.31 6.48
N GLU A 263 -22.65 2.05 6.08
CA GLU A 263 -22.90 1.63 4.70
C GLU A 263 -24.41 1.65 4.43
N TYR A 264 -24.81 2.41 3.41
CA TYR A 264 -26.21 2.55 3.04
C TYR A 264 -26.70 1.24 2.42
N GLN A 265 -27.71 0.63 3.03
CA GLN A 265 -28.42 -0.50 2.42
C GLN A 265 -29.45 0.04 1.41
N PRO A 266 -29.31 -0.33 0.12
CA PRO A 266 -30.27 0.00 -0.93
C PRO A 266 -31.71 -0.40 -0.57
N SER A 267 -32.68 0.49 -0.75
CA SER A 267 -34.09 0.09 -0.79
C SER A 267 -34.36 -0.85 -1.96
N GLU A 268 -35.45 -1.64 -1.91
CA GLU A 268 -35.86 -2.51 -3.02
C GLU A 268 -36.00 -1.74 -4.33
N GLN A 269 -36.62 -0.57 -4.30
CA GLN A 269 -36.75 0.33 -5.45
C GLN A 269 -35.38 0.74 -6.03
N TYR A 270 -34.37 0.92 -5.19
CA TYR A 270 -33.03 1.26 -5.64
C TYR A 270 -32.29 0.04 -6.24
N GLN A 271 -32.55 -1.16 -5.72
CA GLN A 271 -32.06 -2.40 -6.33
C GLN A 271 -32.69 -2.65 -7.71
N GLU A 272 -33.97 -2.33 -7.89
CA GLU A 272 -34.64 -2.38 -9.20
C GLU A 272 -34.02 -1.40 -10.18
N LEU A 273 -33.74 -0.16 -9.74
CA LEU A 273 -33.05 0.83 -10.56
C LEU A 273 -31.67 0.33 -11.00
N PHE A 274 -30.92 -0.28 -10.09
CA PHE A 274 -29.63 -0.90 -10.41
C PHE A 274 -29.78 -2.01 -11.46
N LYS A 275 -30.74 -2.93 -11.29
CA LYS A 275 -30.97 -4.04 -12.24
C LYS A 275 -31.33 -3.51 -13.63
N ALA A 276 -32.22 -2.53 -13.70
CA ALA A 276 -32.60 -1.89 -14.97
C ALA A 276 -31.42 -1.15 -15.63
N ALA A 277 -30.63 -0.42 -14.84
CA ALA A 277 -29.42 0.25 -15.32
C ALA A 277 -28.39 -0.77 -15.85
N LEU A 278 -28.19 -1.89 -15.14
CA LEU A 278 -27.29 -2.96 -15.58
C LEU A 278 -27.79 -3.63 -16.86
N GLU A 279 -29.07 -3.98 -16.95
CA GLU A 279 -29.64 -4.63 -18.13
C GLU A 279 -29.43 -3.77 -19.40
N THR A 280 -29.63 -2.46 -19.28
CA THR A 280 -29.50 -1.51 -20.39
C THR A 280 -28.06 -1.14 -20.73
N SER A 281 -27.13 -1.20 -19.77
CA SER A 281 -25.73 -0.77 -19.97
C SER A 281 -24.73 -1.91 -20.09
N ALA A 282 -25.10 -3.17 -19.80
CA ALA A 282 -24.16 -4.29 -19.75
C ALA A 282 -23.32 -4.45 -21.03
N ALA A 283 -23.94 -4.37 -22.22
CA ALA A 283 -23.21 -4.46 -23.49
C ALA A 283 -22.27 -3.26 -23.71
N ARG A 284 -22.68 -2.06 -23.30
CA ARG A 284 -21.85 -0.84 -23.39
C ARG A 284 -20.63 -0.93 -22.47
N ILE A 285 -20.81 -1.47 -21.26
CA ILE A 285 -19.72 -1.72 -20.30
C ILE A 285 -18.81 -2.82 -20.82
N ALA A 286 -19.35 -3.93 -21.32
CA ALA A 286 -18.58 -5.02 -21.91
C ALA A 286 -17.69 -4.53 -23.06
N ARG A 287 -18.23 -3.66 -23.93
CA ARG A 287 -17.48 -3.02 -25.00
C ARG A 287 -16.34 -2.17 -24.45
N ALA A 288 -16.60 -1.29 -23.48
CA ALA A 288 -15.56 -0.47 -22.86
C ALA A 288 -14.49 -1.32 -22.15
N VAL A 289 -14.87 -2.42 -21.48
CA VAL A 289 -13.94 -3.39 -20.87
C VAL A 289 -13.05 -4.01 -21.94
N GLY A 290 -13.63 -4.51 -23.04
CA GLY A 290 -12.86 -5.10 -24.12
C GLY A 290 -11.90 -4.09 -24.74
N THR A 291 -12.38 -2.87 -25.03
CA THR A 291 -11.57 -1.81 -25.62
C THR A 291 -10.39 -1.42 -24.74
N VAL A 292 -10.57 -1.21 -23.44
CA VAL A 292 -9.45 -0.89 -22.53
C VAL A 292 -8.50 -2.08 -22.37
N THR A 293 -9.03 -3.31 -22.29
CA THR A 293 -8.21 -4.52 -22.13
C THR A 293 -7.33 -4.78 -23.34
N GLU A 294 -7.89 -4.76 -24.55
CA GLU A 294 -7.13 -4.96 -25.79
C GLU A 294 -6.10 -3.83 -26.01
N THR A 295 -6.44 -2.59 -25.65
CA THR A 295 -5.50 -1.47 -25.72
C THR A 295 -4.33 -1.68 -24.77
N VAL A 296 -4.58 -2.12 -23.53
CA VAL A 296 -3.53 -2.45 -22.56
C VAL A 296 -2.67 -3.62 -23.06
N LEU A 297 -3.28 -4.69 -23.57
CA LEU A 297 -2.55 -5.85 -24.10
C LEU A 297 -1.67 -5.49 -25.30
N ALA A 298 -2.10 -4.56 -26.15
CA ALA A 298 -1.31 -4.07 -27.28
C ALA A 298 -0.10 -3.22 -26.83
N GLU A 299 -0.22 -2.49 -25.72
CA GLU A 299 0.82 -1.58 -25.21
C GLU A 299 1.80 -2.24 -24.24
N ARG A 300 1.36 -3.24 -23.47
CA ARG A 300 2.08 -3.81 -22.31
C ARG A 300 2.30 -5.33 -22.44
N SER A 301 2.47 -5.81 -23.67
CA SER A 301 2.68 -7.23 -24.00
C SER A 301 4.02 -7.75 -23.46
N PRO A 302 4.12 -9.01 -22.96
CA PRO A 302 3.12 -10.08 -23.10
C PRO A 302 2.20 -10.33 -21.90
N ARG A 303 2.45 -9.78 -20.69
CA ARG A 303 1.68 -10.13 -19.48
C ARG A 303 1.54 -8.95 -18.50
N PRO A 304 0.63 -8.00 -18.76
CA PRO A 304 0.40 -6.90 -17.82
C PRO A 304 -0.10 -7.40 -16.46
N VAL A 305 0.30 -6.71 -15.41
CA VAL A 305 -0.16 -6.90 -14.02
C VAL A 305 -1.20 -5.83 -13.72
N LEU A 306 -2.46 -6.23 -13.58
CA LEU A 306 -3.56 -5.31 -13.32
C LEU A 306 -3.55 -4.89 -11.84
N VAL A 307 -3.56 -3.59 -11.56
CA VAL A 307 -3.59 -3.04 -10.20
C VAL A 307 -4.76 -2.07 -10.08
N SER A 308 -5.89 -2.55 -9.55
CA SER A 308 -7.07 -1.73 -9.39
C SER A 308 -6.99 -0.80 -8.18
N LEU A 309 -7.46 0.43 -8.36
CA LEU A 309 -7.61 1.39 -7.26
C LEU A 309 -8.93 1.10 -6.53
N ALA A 310 -8.80 0.72 -5.26
CA ALA A 310 -9.95 0.37 -4.44
C ALA A 310 -10.85 1.59 -4.21
N ARG A 311 -12.16 1.53 -4.43
CA ARG A 311 -12.96 0.35 -4.84
C ARG A 311 -13.40 0.36 -6.29
N ALA A 312 -13.51 1.55 -6.90
CA ALA A 312 -14.22 1.71 -8.16
C ALA A 312 -13.50 0.99 -9.32
N GLY A 313 -12.18 0.86 -9.24
CA GLY A 313 -11.39 0.10 -10.21
C GLY A 313 -11.52 -1.42 -10.08
N THR A 314 -11.87 -1.95 -8.91
CA THR A 314 -11.80 -3.40 -8.67
C THR A 314 -12.75 -4.22 -9.55
N PRO A 315 -14.05 -3.87 -9.70
CA PRO A 315 -14.90 -4.56 -10.66
C PRO A 315 -14.37 -4.51 -12.10
N VAL A 316 -13.71 -3.39 -12.48
CA VAL A 316 -13.12 -3.23 -13.82
C VAL A 316 -11.93 -4.14 -14.00
N GLY A 317 -11.00 -4.19 -13.04
CA GLY A 317 -9.85 -5.10 -13.08
C GLY A 317 -10.28 -6.57 -13.18
N VAL A 318 -11.32 -6.98 -12.45
CA VAL A 318 -11.90 -8.34 -12.57
C VAL A 318 -12.47 -8.57 -13.97
N LEU A 319 -13.23 -7.62 -14.52
CA LEU A 319 -13.79 -7.73 -15.87
C LEU A 319 -12.71 -7.76 -16.97
N MET A 320 -11.64 -6.98 -16.85
CA MET A 320 -10.49 -7.01 -17.76
C MET A 320 -9.80 -8.38 -17.72
N ARG A 321 -9.58 -8.95 -16.52
CA ARG A 321 -9.05 -10.31 -16.38
C ARG A 321 -9.97 -11.34 -17.04
N ARG A 322 -11.28 -11.28 -16.78
CA ARG A 322 -12.26 -12.20 -17.40
C ARG A 322 -12.26 -12.08 -18.93
N TRP A 323 -12.15 -10.87 -19.47
CA TRP A 323 -12.06 -10.64 -20.92
C TRP A 323 -10.81 -11.27 -21.51
N ALA A 324 -9.63 -11.00 -20.92
CA ALA A 324 -8.37 -11.57 -21.36
C ALA A 324 -8.37 -13.11 -21.31
N GLN A 325 -8.98 -13.69 -20.27
CA GLN A 325 -9.13 -15.13 -20.14
C GLN A 325 -10.08 -15.73 -21.20
N GLN A 326 -11.24 -15.10 -21.42
CA GLN A 326 -12.23 -15.60 -22.39
C GLN A 326 -11.72 -15.48 -23.84
N ARG A 327 -11.09 -14.35 -24.17
CA ARG A 327 -10.69 -14.05 -25.55
C ARG A 327 -9.36 -14.67 -25.94
N HIS A 328 -8.39 -14.66 -25.03
CA HIS A 328 -7.00 -15.03 -25.32
C HIS A 328 -6.49 -16.21 -24.48
N GLY A 329 -7.28 -16.70 -23.51
CA GLY A 329 -6.83 -17.73 -22.57
C GLY A 329 -5.75 -17.24 -21.61
N LEU A 330 -5.61 -15.92 -21.44
CA LEU A 330 -4.58 -15.30 -20.60
C LEU A 330 -5.06 -15.15 -19.15
N ASP A 331 -4.27 -15.71 -18.23
CA ASP A 331 -4.42 -15.48 -16.81
C ASP A 331 -3.57 -14.29 -16.38
N LEU A 332 -4.19 -13.12 -16.24
CA LEU A 332 -3.53 -11.88 -15.82
C LEU A 332 -3.54 -11.76 -14.29
N PRO A 333 -2.39 -11.50 -13.63
CA PRO A 333 -2.35 -11.14 -12.23
C PRO A 333 -3.19 -9.89 -11.98
N HIS A 334 -4.01 -9.89 -10.92
CA HIS A 334 -4.83 -8.75 -10.53
C HIS A 334 -4.76 -8.51 -9.03
N TYR A 335 -4.37 -7.28 -8.65
CA TYR A 335 -4.34 -6.81 -7.28
C TYR A 335 -5.21 -5.57 -7.09
N ALA A 336 -5.70 -5.35 -5.88
CA ALA A 336 -6.38 -4.11 -5.49
C ALA A 336 -5.58 -3.39 -4.41
N VAL A 337 -5.35 -2.09 -4.60
CA VAL A 337 -4.54 -1.23 -3.72
C VAL A 337 -5.33 -0.01 -3.25
N SER A 338 -4.91 0.57 -2.12
CA SER A 338 -5.48 1.82 -1.64
C SER A 338 -4.84 3.03 -2.29
N ILE A 339 -5.67 4.02 -2.62
CA ILE A 339 -5.26 5.40 -2.88
C ILE A 339 -6.18 6.35 -2.11
N VAL A 340 -5.60 7.35 -1.46
CA VAL A 340 -6.35 8.33 -0.67
C VAL A 340 -5.96 9.72 -1.16
N ARG A 341 -6.94 10.49 -1.63
CA ARG A 341 -6.72 11.84 -2.13
C ARG A 341 -6.10 12.73 -1.04
N GLY A 342 -5.05 13.45 -1.38
CA GLY A 342 -4.27 14.29 -0.47
C GLY A 342 -3.34 13.51 0.47
N ARG A 343 -3.24 12.19 0.29
CA ARG A 343 -2.37 11.29 1.07
C ARG A 343 -1.54 10.35 0.18
N GLY A 344 -1.88 10.20 -1.10
CA GLY A 344 -1.20 9.34 -2.06
C GLY A 344 -1.71 7.90 -2.11
N ILE A 345 -1.02 7.11 -2.94
CA ILE A 345 -1.15 5.65 -3.00
C ILE A 345 -0.46 5.00 -1.79
N ASP A 346 -0.94 3.82 -1.40
CA ASP A 346 -0.27 3.00 -0.40
C ASP A 346 1.15 2.62 -0.83
N ALA A 347 2.14 3.23 -0.19
CA ALA A 347 3.55 3.03 -0.48
C ALA A 347 4.01 1.58 -0.24
N ASN A 348 3.45 0.89 0.76
CA ASN A 348 3.81 -0.48 1.07
C ASN A 348 3.25 -1.43 0.01
N ALA A 349 2.03 -1.16 -0.48
CA ALA A 349 1.47 -1.91 -1.61
C ALA A 349 2.30 -1.74 -2.89
N VAL A 350 2.79 -0.53 -3.17
CA VAL A 350 3.68 -0.28 -4.33
C VAL A 350 5.03 -1.00 -4.18
N ARG A 351 5.63 -1.00 -2.97
CA ARG A 351 6.83 -1.80 -2.69
C ARG A 351 6.59 -3.29 -2.86
N TRP A 352 5.43 -3.80 -2.43
CA TRP A 352 5.05 -5.20 -2.64
C TRP A 352 4.99 -5.51 -4.13
N LEU A 353 4.35 -4.66 -4.92
CA LEU A 353 4.25 -4.84 -6.38
C LEU A 353 5.63 -4.88 -7.03
N ALA A 354 6.54 -3.96 -6.67
CA ALA A 354 7.91 -3.93 -7.21
C ALA A 354 8.75 -5.15 -6.79
N ALA A 355 8.46 -5.74 -5.63
CA ALA A 355 9.14 -6.94 -5.15
C ALA A 355 8.67 -8.23 -5.85
N HIS A 356 7.43 -8.26 -6.36
CA HIS A 356 6.81 -9.48 -6.91
C HIS A 356 6.63 -9.45 -8.43
N HIS A 357 6.63 -8.26 -9.03
CA HIS A 357 6.41 -8.03 -10.47
C HIS A 357 7.40 -7.00 -11.01
N ASP A 358 7.63 -7.01 -12.33
CA ASP A 358 8.35 -5.91 -12.97
C ASP A 358 7.46 -4.64 -12.91
N PRO A 359 7.93 -3.53 -12.31
CA PRO A 359 7.16 -2.28 -12.27
C PRO A 359 6.68 -1.80 -13.65
N ALA A 360 7.40 -2.12 -14.73
CA ALA A 360 7.02 -1.73 -16.09
C ALA A 360 5.81 -2.50 -16.64
N ASP A 361 5.51 -3.68 -16.08
CA ASP A 361 4.36 -4.51 -16.43
C ASP A 361 3.08 -4.09 -15.66
N VAL A 362 3.22 -3.26 -14.62
CA VAL A 362 2.10 -2.83 -13.77
C VAL A 362 1.23 -1.81 -14.49
N VAL A 363 -0.08 -2.06 -14.52
CA VAL A 363 -1.10 -1.18 -15.09
C VAL A 363 -2.11 -0.83 -14.02
N PHE A 364 -2.14 0.43 -13.60
CA PHE A 364 -3.14 0.92 -12.65
C PHE A 364 -4.51 1.05 -13.33
N VAL A 365 -5.57 0.59 -12.67
CA VAL A 365 -6.94 0.52 -13.21
C VAL A 365 -7.94 1.23 -12.29
N ASP A 366 -8.80 2.08 -12.85
CA ASP A 366 -9.94 2.68 -12.12
C ASP A 366 -11.25 2.63 -12.92
N GLY A 367 -12.36 2.86 -12.23
CA GLY A 367 -13.71 2.83 -12.79
C GLY A 367 -13.98 3.96 -13.77
N TRP A 368 -13.72 5.21 -13.37
CA TRP A 368 -13.88 6.35 -14.26
C TRP A 368 -13.12 7.57 -13.75
N THR A 369 -12.88 8.53 -14.65
CA THR A 369 -12.30 9.82 -14.26
C THR A 369 -13.10 10.96 -14.87
N GLY A 370 -13.62 11.84 -13.99
CA GLY A 370 -14.37 13.03 -14.40
C GLY A 370 -13.45 14.22 -14.66
N LYS A 371 -12.60 14.57 -13.69
CA LYS A 371 -11.70 15.73 -13.76
C LYS A 371 -10.23 15.40 -13.49
N GLY A 372 -9.86 14.11 -13.52
CA GLY A 372 -8.47 13.68 -13.37
C GLY A 372 -7.87 13.85 -11.96
N ALA A 373 -8.70 13.92 -10.91
CA ALA A 373 -8.21 14.07 -9.54
C ALA A 373 -7.32 12.88 -9.11
N ILE A 374 -7.78 11.65 -9.33
CA ILE A 374 -7.01 10.44 -9.04
C ILE A 374 -5.84 10.28 -10.01
N THR A 375 -6.00 10.68 -11.28
CA THR A 375 -4.91 10.68 -12.26
C THR A 375 -3.72 11.50 -11.78
N ARG A 376 -3.94 12.72 -11.26
CA ARG A 376 -2.85 13.54 -10.70
C ARG A 376 -2.28 12.95 -9.41
N GLU A 377 -3.16 12.54 -8.49
CA GLU A 377 -2.74 11.95 -7.21
C GLU A 377 -1.85 10.72 -7.42
N LEU A 378 -2.20 9.84 -8.36
CA LEU A 378 -1.42 8.67 -8.68
C LEU A 378 -0.05 9.06 -9.28
N ALA A 379 -0.04 9.98 -10.25
CA ALA A 379 1.20 10.43 -10.88
C ALA A 379 2.16 11.08 -9.87
N ASP A 380 1.64 11.94 -8.99
CA ASP A 380 2.42 12.58 -7.93
C ASP A 380 2.94 11.55 -6.93
N ALA A 381 2.11 10.58 -6.51
CA ALA A 381 2.50 9.58 -5.53
C ALA A 381 3.50 8.55 -6.07
N LEU A 382 3.44 8.23 -7.37
CA LEU A 382 4.38 7.31 -8.00
C LEU A 382 5.74 7.94 -8.32
N GLY A 383 5.87 9.27 -8.27
CA GLY A 383 7.16 9.95 -8.50
C GLY A 383 8.28 9.54 -7.55
N ALA A 384 7.96 8.90 -6.42
CA ALA A 384 8.92 8.34 -5.46
C ALA A 384 9.34 6.89 -5.76
N PHE A 385 8.76 6.24 -6.78
CA PHE A 385 9.00 4.83 -7.10
C PHE A 385 9.51 4.68 -8.53
N GLU A 386 10.68 4.05 -8.67
CA GLU A 386 11.30 3.85 -9.98
C GLU A 386 10.59 2.73 -10.77
N GLY A 387 10.53 2.89 -12.09
CA GLY A 387 10.06 1.85 -13.03
C GLY A 387 8.55 1.78 -13.26
N PHE A 388 7.72 2.34 -12.38
CA PHE A 388 6.27 2.38 -12.60
C PHE A 388 5.88 3.43 -13.64
N ASP A 389 4.92 3.08 -14.50
CA ASP A 389 4.25 4.05 -15.36
C ASP A 389 3.10 4.73 -14.59
N PRO A 390 3.11 6.08 -14.45
CA PRO A 390 2.06 6.79 -13.73
C PRO A 390 0.73 6.88 -14.49
N GLU A 391 0.67 6.45 -15.75
CA GLU A 391 -0.56 6.46 -16.52
C GLU A 391 -1.57 5.41 -16.02
N ILE A 392 -2.76 5.90 -15.70
CA ILE A 392 -3.88 5.05 -15.29
C ILE A 392 -4.77 4.66 -16.48
N ALA A 393 -5.18 3.40 -16.53
CA ALA A 393 -6.22 2.91 -17.42
C ALA A 393 -7.60 3.01 -16.74
N VAL A 394 -8.61 3.51 -17.43
CA VAL A 394 -9.96 3.64 -16.85
C VAL A 394 -11.04 3.09 -17.76
N LEU A 395 -12.12 2.55 -17.19
CA LEU A 395 -13.25 2.09 -18.00
C LEU A 395 -13.91 3.26 -18.75
N ALA A 396 -14.14 4.40 -18.08
CA ALA A 396 -14.70 5.60 -18.72
C ALA A 396 -13.93 6.89 -18.36
N ASP A 397 -13.62 7.70 -19.37
CA ASP A 397 -12.98 9.01 -19.19
C ASP A 397 -13.70 10.10 -19.98
N PRO A 398 -14.87 10.56 -19.47
CA PRO A 398 -15.54 11.72 -20.02
C PRO A 398 -14.77 13.03 -19.80
N GLY A 399 -13.78 13.04 -18.91
CA GLY A 399 -12.95 14.20 -18.60
C GLY A 399 -11.79 14.44 -19.57
N ARG A 400 -11.46 13.47 -20.42
CA ARG A 400 -10.26 13.46 -21.28
C ARG A 400 -8.96 13.65 -20.49
N CYS A 401 -8.87 12.99 -19.34
CA CYS A 401 -7.75 13.11 -18.40
C CYS A 401 -6.67 12.02 -18.57
N VAL A 402 -6.96 10.93 -19.29
CA VAL A 402 -6.05 9.79 -19.45
C VAL A 402 -5.91 9.35 -20.91
N ARG A 403 -4.78 8.69 -21.20
CA ARG A 403 -4.44 8.17 -22.53
C ARG A 403 -5.10 6.83 -22.84
N THR A 404 -5.23 5.95 -21.83
CA THR A 404 -5.80 4.60 -21.98
C THR A 404 -7.16 4.52 -21.30
N TYR A 405 -8.19 4.27 -22.10
CA TYR A 405 -9.58 4.30 -21.65
C TYR A 405 -10.45 3.32 -22.44
N GLY A 406 -11.55 2.87 -21.85
CA GLY A 406 -12.55 2.05 -22.54
C GLY A 406 -13.51 2.89 -23.38
N THR A 407 -13.94 4.04 -22.86
CA THR A 407 -14.83 4.96 -23.57
C THR A 407 -14.69 6.42 -23.08
N ARG A 408 -15.05 7.37 -23.95
CA ARG A 408 -15.19 8.81 -23.61
C ARG A 408 -16.62 9.20 -23.22
N GLU A 409 -17.55 8.27 -23.27
CA GLU A 409 -18.95 8.55 -23.00
C GLU A 409 -19.22 8.67 -21.50
N ASP A 410 -20.16 9.55 -21.14
CA ASP A 410 -20.60 9.76 -19.75
C ASP A 410 -21.98 9.13 -19.53
N PHE A 411 -22.01 7.99 -18.86
CA PHE A 411 -23.22 7.27 -18.52
C PHE A 411 -23.11 6.62 -17.13
N LEU A 412 -24.23 6.12 -16.62
CA LEU A 412 -24.24 5.45 -15.32
C LEU A 412 -23.55 4.09 -15.42
N ILE A 413 -22.41 3.96 -14.76
CA ILE A 413 -21.77 2.66 -14.49
C ILE A 413 -22.43 2.09 -13.22
N PRO A 414 -23.19 0.98 -13.28
CA PRO A 414 -23.99 0.48 -12.16
C PRO A 414 -23.18 0.17 -10.88
N SER A 415 -21.90 -0.15 -11.00
CA SER A 415 -21.01 -0.34 -9.84
C SER A 415 -20.84 0.94 -8.99
N ALA A 416 -21.18 2.12 -9.53
CA ALA A 416 -21.18 3.38 -8.77
C ALA A 416 -22.38 3.52 -7.80
N CYS A 417 -23.45 2.74 -7.99
CA CYS A 417 -24.72 2.89 -7.29
C CYS A 417 -24.72 2.31 -5.86
N LEU A 418 -24.30 1.06 -5.71
CA LEU A 418 -24.60 0.25 -4.51
C LEU A 418 -23.41 0.06 -3.54
N ASN A 419 -22.37 0.89 -3.63
CA ASN A 419 -21.22 0.83 -2.72
C ASN A 419 -20.58 -0.56 -2.61
N SER A 420 -20.40 -1.07 -1.38
CA SER A 420 -19.76 -2.34 -1.10
C SER A 420 -20.56 -3.50 -1.69
N THR A 421 -21.89 -3.43 -1.71
CA THR A 421 -22.78 -4.50 -2.21
C THR A 421 -22.69 -4.75 -3.72
N VAL A 422 -21.93 -3.95 -4.46
CA VAL A 422 -21.58 -4.21 -5.87
C VAL A 422 -20.06 -4.16 -6.10
N SER A 423 -19.28 -4.08 -5.03
CA SER A 423 -17.82 -3.92 -5.04
C SER A 423 -17.13 -4.90 -4.08
N GLY A 424 -17.58 -6.15 -4.07
CA GLY A 424 -16.94 -7.24 -3.32
C GLY A 424 -17.15 -7.16 -1.82
N LEU A 425 -18.17 -6.42 -1.34
CA LEU A 425 -18.46 -6.15 0.07
C LEU A 425 -17.30 -5.47 0.86
N ILE A 426 -16.35 -4.88 0.15
CA ILE A 426 -15.24 -4.15 0.77
C ILE A 426 -15.64 -2.71 1.04
N SER A 427 -15.21 -2.15 2.17
CA SER A 427 -15.38 -0.73 2.51
C SER A 427 -14.47 0.17 1.68
N ARG A 428 -14.64 1.49 1.80
CA ARG A 428 -13.56 2.40 1.37
C ARG A 428 -12.30 2.10 2.19
N THR A 429 -11.14 2.41 1.62
CA THR A 429 -9.88 2.19 2.32
C THR A 429 -9.69 3.19 3.45
N VAL A 430 -8.99 2.75 4.48
CA VAL A 430 -8.81 3.41 5.77
C VAL A 430 -7.34 3.64 6.00
N LEU A 431 -6.98 4.87 6.34
CA LEU A 431 -5.64 5.25 6.74
C LEU A 431 -5.75 6.01 8.05
N ARG A 432 -5.53 5.30 9.17
CA ARG A 432 -5.62 5.81 10.54
C ARG A 432 -4.36 5.38 11.28
N SER A 433 -3.58 6.33 11.79
CA SER A 433 -2.22 6.07 12.29
C SER A 433 -2.14 5.24 13.58
N ASP A 434 -3.26 5.04 14.27
CA ASP A 434 -3.39 4.14 15.42
C ASP A 434 -3.74 2.69 15.02
N LEU A 435 -4.15 2.44 13.77
CA LEU A 435 -4.53 1.12 13.25
C LEU A 435 -3.60 0.60 12.14
N VAL A 436 -3.05 1.53 11.35
CA VAL A 436 -2.17 1.26 10.21
C VAL A 436 -0.77 1.77 10.60
N GLY A 437 0.14 0.84 10.86
CA GLY A 437 1.53 1.12 11.14
C GLY A 437 2.31 1.59 9.90
N PRO A 438 3.57 2.02 10.07
CA PRO A 438 4.40 2.53 8.96
C PRO A 438 4.70 1.49 7.87
N ASP A 439 4.67 0.20 8.22
CA ASP A 439 4.97 -0.93 7.34
C ASP A 439 3.71 -1.74 6.95
N ASP A 440 2.54 -1.34 7.44
CA ASP A 440 1.27 -1.99 7.14
C ASP A 440 0.67 -1.44 5.83
N PHE A 441 -0.11 -2.27 5.13
CA PHE A 441 -1.00 -1.76 4.09
C PHE A 441 -2.11 -0.93 4.71
N HIS A 442 -2.65 0.01 3.94
CA HIS A 442 -3.90 0.68 4.28
C HIS A 442 -5.00 -0.35 4.52
N GLY A 443 -5.89 -0.08 5.47
CA GLY A 443 -6.91 -1.04 5.88
C GLY A 443 -8.21 -0.96 5.09
N ALA A 444 -9.02 -2.00 5.16
CA ALA A 444 -10.44 -1.95 4.78
C ALA A 444 -11.24 -3.00 5.56
N LYS A 445 -12.56 -2.82 5.62
CA LYS A 445 -13.51 -3.77 6.22
C LYS A 445 -14.18 -4.63 5.16
N TYR A 446 -14.42 -5.89 5.49
CA TYR A 446 -15.27 -6.80 4.73
C TYR A 446 -16.62 -6.94 5.44
N TYR A 447 -17.67 -6.41 4.80
CA TYR A 447 -19.04 -6.36 5.33
C TYR A 447 -19.79 -7.70 5.14
N ARG A 448 -19.37 -8.73 5.88
CA ARG A 448 -19.95 -10.10 5.83
C ARG A 448 -21.45 -10.11 6.11
N GLU A 449 -21.91 -9.23 6.98
CA GLU A 449 -23.32 -9.06 7.35
C GLU A 449 -24.20 -8.56 6.19
N LEU A 450 -23.61 -7.97 5.16
CA LEU A 450 -24.31 -7.48 3.97
C LEU A 450 -24.38 -8.53 2.84
N ALA A 451 -23.92 -9.76 3.07
CA ALA A 451 -23.91 -10.81 2.05
C ALA A 451 -25.28 -11.09 1.42
N GLY A 452 -26.38 -10.90 2.16
CA GLY A 452 -27.74 -11.07 1.62
C GLY A 452 -28.15 -10.04 0.57
N ALA A 453 -27.43 -8.91 0.48
CA ALA A 453 -27.67 -7.85 -0.50
C ALA A 453 -26.55 -7.76 -1.56
N ASP A 454 -25.60 -8.69 -1.56
CA ASP A 454 -24.46 -8.65 -2.47
C ASP A 454 -24.85 -9.02 -3.91
N VAL A 455 -24.57 -8.10 -4.82
CA VAL A 455 -24.76 -8.23 -6.27
C VAL A 455 -23.46 -8.07 -7.03
N SER A 456 -22.30 -8.15 -6.37
CA SER A 456 -20.97 -8.02 -7.00
C SER A 456 -20.76 -9.08 -8.07
N GLY A 457 -21.02 -10.36 -7.76
CA GLY A 457 -20.98 -11.46 -8.75
C GLY A 457 -22.00 -11.27 -9.87
N PHE A 458 -23.25 -10.91 -9.52
CA PHE A 458 -24.32 -10.67 -10.51
C PHE A 458 -23.96 -9.57 -11.51
N PHE A 459 -23.31 -8.49 -11.05
CA PHE A 459 -22.81 -7.42 -11.92
C PHE A 459 -21.75 -7.97 -12.89
N LEU A 460 -20.73 -8.66 -12.37
CA LEU A 460 -19.63 -9.19 -13.17
C LEU A 460 -20.12 -10.19 -14.22
N ASP A 461 -21.01 -11.11 -13.82
CA ASP A 461 -21.55 -12.14 -14.69
C ASP A 461 -22.43 -11.55 -15.79
N SER A 462 -23.26 -10.55 -15.45
CA SER A 462 -24.14 -9.88 -16.42
C SER A 462 -23.37 -9.13 -17.50
N VAL A 463 -22.23 -8.51 -17.15
CA VAL A 463 -21.36 -7.84 -18.10
C VAL A 463 -20.55 -8.85 -18.92
N ALA A 464 -19.94 -9.85 -18.28
CA ALA A 464 -19.14 -10.87 -18.94
C ALA A 464 -19.97 -11.69 -19.95
N ALA A 465 -21.25 -11.93 -19.68
CA ALA A 465 -22.18 -12.58 -20.60
C ALA A 465 -22.37 -11.84 -21.93
N ARG A 466 -21.94 -10.57 -22.05
CA ARG A 466 -22.01 -9.78 -23.28
C ARG A 466 -20.68 -9.71 -24.04
N PHE A 467 -19.62 -10.37 -23.58
CA PHE A 467 -18.30 -10.27 -24.20
C PHE A 467 -18.29 -10.73 -25.66
N ASP A 468 -18.86 -11.89 -25.97
CA ASP A 468 -18.91 -12.41 -27.34
C ASP A 468 -19.69 -11.50 -28.30
N GLU A 469 -20.73 -10.82 -27.81
CA GLU A 469 -21.56 -9.89 -28.58
C GLU A 469 -20.74 -8.67 -29.06
N VAL A 470 -19.84 -8.17 -28.23
CA VAL A 470 -19.16 -6.89 -28.45
C VAL A 470 -17.81 -7.00 -29.15
N VAL A 471 -17.26 -8.22 -29.30
CA VAL A 471 -15.94 -8.47 -29.92
C VAL A 471 -15.72 -7.70 -31.23
N PRO A 472 -16.64 -7.75 -32.22
CA PRO A 472 -16.42 -7.03 -33.48
C PRO A 472 -16.34 -5.51 -33.32
N ALA A 473 -17.11 -4.95 -32.38
CA ALA A 473 -17.11 -3.52 -32.11
C ALA A 473 -15.82 -3.09 -31.39
N VAL A 474 -15.35 -3.91 -30.45
CA VAL A 474 -14.08 -3.71 -29.74
C VAL A 474 -12.92 -3.71 -30.73
N ASP A 475 -12.88 -4.66 -31.67
CA ASP A 475 -11.78 -4.75 -32.64
C ASP A 475 -11.67 -3.53 -33.55
N ALA A 476 -12.83 -2.99 -33.97
CA ALA A 476 -12.88 -1.75 -34.73
C ALA A 476 -12.39 -0.56 -33.89
N GLU A 477 -12.87 -0.42 -32.66
CA GLU A 477 -12.49 0.68 -31.77
C GLU A 477 -11.02 0.67 -31.40
N VAL A 478 -10.47 -0.48 -31.04
CA VAL A 478 -9.06 -0.62 -30.66
C VAL A 478 -8.17 -0.24 -31.83
N LYS A 479 -8.50 -0.68 -33.05
CA LYS A 479 -7.76 -0.30 -34.26
C LYS A 479 -7.76 1.22 -34.47
N GLU A 480 -8.92 1.87 -34.30
CA GLU A 480 -9.03 3.32 -34.41
C GLU A 480 -8.22 4.03 -33.31
N LEU A 481 -8.38 3.60 -32.06
CA LEU A 481 -7.71 4.18 -30.88
C LEU A 481 -6.19 4.07 -30.94
N LEU A 482 -5.64 2.93 -31.36
CA LEU A 482 -4.21 2.73 -31.50
C LEU A 482 -3.59 3.58 -32.62
N SER A 483 -4.41 4.06 -33.57
CA SER A 483 -3.98 4.96 -34.64
C SER A 483 -4.21 6.45 -34.34
N ALA A 484 -5.00 6.75 -33.33
CA ALA A 484 -5.38 8.12 -32.97
C ALA A 484 -4.40 8.76 -31.97
N ASP A 485 -4.34 10.09 -31.96
CA ASP A 485 -3.75 10.82 -30.84
C ASP A 485 -4.67 10.71 -29.63
N ARG A 486 -4.15 10.08 -28.57
CA ARG A 486 -4.87 9.86 -27.31
C ARG A 486 -4.34 10.72 -26.17
N ALA A 487 -3.53 11.74 -26.46
CA ALA A 487 -3.01 12.65 -25.45
C ALA A 487 -4.15 13.24 -24.58
N PRO A 488 -4.02 13.25 -23.25
CA PRO A 488 -5.00 13.89 -22.36
C PRO A 488 -5.15 15.39 -22.68
N THR A 489 -6.39 15.84 -22.90
CA THR A 489 -6.69 17.26 -23.18
C THR A 489 -7.15 18.01 -21.95
N TRP A 490 -7.53 17.32 -20.87
CA TRP A 490 -8.02 17.89 -19.62
C TRP A 490 -9.26 18.80 -19.78
N GLU A 491 -10.05 18.58 -20.84
CA GLU A 491 -11.29 19.31 -21.13
C GLU A 491 -12.25 19.32 -19.93
N GLY A 492 -12.32 18.19 -19.22
CA GLY A 492 -13.15 18.05 -18.03
C GLY A 492 -12.74 18.97 -16.88
N TRP A 493 -11.45 19.22 -16.70
CA TRP A 493 -10.93 20.15 -15.67
C TRP A 493 -11.29 21.58 -16.02
N ALA A 494 -11.03 22.00 -17.25
CA ALA A 494 -11.36 23.34 -17.74
C ALA A 494 -12.87 23.64 -17.62
N ALA A 495 -13.73 22.66 -17.89
CA ALA A 495 -15.16 22.82 -17.70
C ALA A 495 -15.56 22.96 -16.23
N VAL A 496 -14.91 22.24 -15.32
CA VAL A 496 -15.15 22.35 -13.88
C VAL A 496 -14.74 23.73 -13.35
N GLU A 497 -13.60 24.28 -13.78
CA GLU A 497 -13.16 25.63 -13.41
C GLU A 497 -14.17 26.68 -13.88
N ARG A 498 -14.56 26.63 -15.16
CA ARG A 498 -15.57 27.54 -15.73
C ARG A 498 -16.89 27.47 -14.97
N ILE A 499 -17.42 26.27 -14.71
CA ILE A 499 -18.68 26.09 -13.96
C ILE A 499 -18.55 26.64 -12.54
N SER A 500 -17.41 26.41 -11.88
CA SER A 500 -17.15 26.91 -10.54
C SER A 500 -17.18 28.44 -10.48
N GLU A 501 -16.66 29.12 -11.50
CA GLU A 501 -16.70 30.58 -11.63
C GLU A 501 -18.10 31.10 -11.98
N GLU A 502 -18.73 30.53 -13.02
CA GLU A 502 -20.03 30.94 -13.56
C GLU A 502 -21.15 30.88 -12.51
N TYR A 503 -21.13 29.86 -11.67
CA TYR A 503 -22.13 29.66 -10.61
C TYR A 503 -21.68 30.19 -9.24
N GLY A 504 -20.56 30.93 -9.16
CA GLY A 504 -20.09 31.57 -7.92
C GLY A 504 -19.73 30.60 -6.79
N ILE A 505 -19.33 29.37 -7.13
CA ILE A 505 -18.98 28.32 -6.18
C ILE A 505 -17.57 28.53 -5.63
N HIS A 506 -16.64 28.99 -6.49
CA HIS A 506 -15.22 29.25 -6.17
C HIS A 506 -14.47 28.09 -5.49
N ASP A 507 -14.98 26.86 -5.62
CA ASP A 507 -14.32 25.62 -5.20
C ASP A 507 -14.69 24.48 -6.17
N VAL A 508 -13.71 24.06 -6.96
CA VAL A 508 -13.85 22.96 -7.91
C VAL A 508 -14.24 21.63 -7.25
N ASN A 509 -14.07 21.47 -5.93
CA ASN A 509 -14.48 20.28 -5.20
C ASN A 509 -15.99 20.17 -5.02
N LEU A 510 -16.72 21.28 -5.10
CA LEU A 510 -18.19 21.33 -5.01
C LEU A 510 -18.87 21.12 -6.37
N VAL A 511 -18.09 21.06 -7.45
CA VAL A 511 -18.52 20.70 -8.80
C VAL A 511 -18.22 19.22 -9.03
N LYS A 512 -19.27 18.42 -9.25
CA LYS A 512 -19.20 16.95 -9.35
C LYS A 512 -19.55 16.49 -10.77
N PRO A 513 -18.55 16.36 -11.65
CA PRO A 513 -18.80 16.08 -13.04
C PRO A 513 -19.10 14.61 -13.32
N GLY A 514 -20.04 14.35 -14.21
CA GLY A 514 -20.41 13.03 -14.68
C GLY A 514 -21.67 12.48 -14.04
N VAL A 515 -22.29 11.52 -14.73
CA VAL A 515 -23.54 10.87 -14.29
C VAL A 515 -23.37 10.16 -12.94
N GLY A 516 -22.29 9.41 -12.77
CA GLY A 516 -22.00 8.67 -11.53
C GLY A 516 -21.80 9.60 -10.32
N GLU A 517 -21.02 10.67 -10.49
CA GLU A 517 -20.77 11.64 -9.42
C GLU A 517 -22.02 12.48 -9.09
N THR A 518 -22.79 12.88 -10.10
CA THR A 518 -24.08 13.56 -9.90
C THR A 518 -25.06 12.69 -9.13
N THR A 519 -25.14 11.40 -9.47
CA THR A 519 -25.96 10.42 -8.73
C THR A 519 -25.51 10.30 -7.27
N ARG A 520 -24.20 10.28 -7.00
CA ARG A 520 -23.68 10.28 -5.63
C ARG A 520 -24.02 11.54 -4.85
N VAL A 521 -23.99 12.71 -5.50
CA VAL A 521 -24.42 13.98 -4.88
C VAL A 521 -25.88 13.90 -4.45
N LEU A 522 -26.76 13.48 -5.34
CA LEU A 522 -28.19 13.34 -5.07
C LEU A 522 -28.50 12.37 -3.93
N LEU A 523 -27.70 11.30 -3.81
CA LEU A 523 -27.93 10.27 -2.81
C LEU A 523 -27.34 10.63 -1.43
N ARG A 524 -26.20 11.32 -1.40
CA ARG A 524 -25.31 11.35 -0.20
C ARG A 524 -24.82 12.73 0.19
N ARG A 525 -25.22 13.78 -0.49
CA ARG A 525 -24.83 15.17 -0.20
C ARG A 525 -26.06 16.07 -0.14
N VAL A 526 -25.83 17.35 0.09
CA VAL A 526 -26.85 18.40 -0.07
C VAL A 526 -26.71 18.96 -1.49
N PRO A 527 -27.45 18.41 -2.47
CA PRO A 527 -27.46 18.92 -3.84
C PRO A 527 -28.02 20.35 -3.89
N TRP A 528 -27.38 21.23 -4.67
CA TRP A 528 -27.90 22.56 -4.98
C TRP A 528 -28.64 22.56 -6.32
N LYS A 529 -27.96 22.12 -7.39
CA LYS A 529 -28.45 22.17 -8.76
C LYS A 529 -27.77 21.10 -9.60
N ILE A 530 -28.45 20.62 -10.63
CA ILE A 530 -27.86 19.73 -11.64
C ILE A 530 -27.82 20.45 -12.97
N LEU A 531 -26.66 20.45 -13.59
CA LEU A 531 -26.48 20.90 -14.96
C LEU A 531 -26.58 19.68 -15.88
N ALA A 532 -27.51 19.70 -16.82
CA ALA A 532 -27.77 18.62 -17.75
C ALA A 532 -27.43 19.06 -19.16
N ARG A 533 -26.67 18.27 -19.91
CA ARG A 533 -26.42 18.57 -21.33
C ARG A 533 -27.74 18.52 -22.09
N THR A 534 -28.01 19.54 -22.90
CA THR A 534 -29.15 19.54 -23.81
C THR A 534 -29.13 18.28 -24.69
N GLY A 535 -30.22 17.53 -24.72
CA GLY A 535 -30.32 16.30 -25.51
C GLY A 535 -29.66 15.06 -24.89
N ALA A 536 -29.24 15.08 -23.62
CA ALA A 536 -28.66 13.95 -22.88
C ALA A 536 -29.51 12.65 -22.84
N GLY A 537 -30.76 12.67 -23.34
CA GLY A 537 -31.54 11.46 -23.64
C GLY A 537 -31.84 10.58 -22.42
N ALA A 538 -31.77 9.26 -22.63
CA ALA A 538 -32.10 8.24 -21.63
C ALA A 538 -31.05 8.11 -20.52
N ASP A 539 -29.78 8.46 -20.79
CA ASP A 539 -28.68 8.36 -19.82
C ASP A 539 -28.91 9.25 -18.57
N LEU A 540 -29.79 10.25 -18.65
CA LEU A 540 -30.14 11.14 -17.54
C LEU A 540 -31.45 10.76 -16.82
N HIS A 541 -32.17 9.71 -17.23
CA HIS A 541 -33.50 9.39 -16.70
C HIS A 541 -33.49 9.19 -15.17
N HIS A 542 -32.55 8.41 -14.67
CA HIS A 542 -32.38 8.15 -13.24
C HIS A 542 -31.98 9.42 -12.46
N VAL A 543 -31.11 10.28 -13.02
CA VAL A 543 -30.71 11.55 -12.40
C VAL A 543 -31.92 12.47 -12.27
N ARG A 544 -32.75 12.58 -13.33
CA ARG A 544 -33.97 13.40 -13.31
C ARG A 544 -34.96 12.89 -12.26
N LEU A 545 -35.16 11.58 -12.17
CA LEU A 545 -36.02 10.96 -11.16
C LEU A 545 -35.54 11.29 -9.72
N LEU A 546 -34.26 11.09 -9.45
CA LEU A 546 -33.66 11.39 -8.14
C LEU A 546 -33.72 12.89 -7.81
N ALA A 547 -33.48 13.75 -8.80
CA ALA A 547 -33.57 15.19 -8.65
C ALA A 547 -35.00 15.64 -8.30
N GLU A 548 -36.00 15.10 -9.00
CA GLU A 548 -37.42 15.35 -8.71
C GLU A 548 -37.79 14.92 -7.28
N GLN A 549 -37.39 13.72 -6.87
CA GLN A 549 -37.64 13.21 -5.51
C GLN A 549 -37.01 14.09 -4.41
N ARG A 550 -35.83 14.66 -4.69
CA ARG A 550 -35.08 15.52 -3.75
C ARG A 550 -35.46 17.00 -3.84
N GLY A 551 -36.26 17.40 -4.83
CA GLY A 551 -36.61 18.79 -5.10
C GLY A 551 -35.43 19.62 -5.64
N VAL A 552 -34.50 18.98 -6.35
CA VAL A 552 -33.29 19.63 -6.89
C VAL A 552 -33.56 20.10 -8.32
N PRO A 553 -33.32 21.38 -8.65
CA PRO A 553 -33.50 21.88 -10.00
C PRO A 553 -32.50 21.24 -10.97
N VAL A 554 -33.00 20.85 -12.14
CA VAL A 554 -32.20 20.40 -13.29
C VAL A 554 -32.25 21.50 -14.35
N GLU A 555 -31.10 22.08 -14.66
CA GLU A 555 -30.91 23.15 -15.65
C GLU A 555 -30.26 22.58 -16.90
N GLU A 556 -30.85 22.81 -18.07
CA GLU A 556 -30.27 22.36 -19.33
C GLU A 556 -29.23 23.37 -19.84
N VAL A 557 -28.07 22.85 -20.26
CA VAL A 557 -26.93 23.63 -20.75
C VAL A 557 -26.46 23.07 -22.09
N GLU A 558 -26.18 23.96 -23.04
CA GLU A 558 -25.82 23.56 -24.41
C GLU A 558 -24.44 22.90 -24.50
N VAL A 559 -23.44 23.43 -23.78
CA VAL A 559 -22.04 23.00 -23.91
C VAL A 559 -21.51 22.47 -22.59
N LEU A 560 -21.47 21.15 -22.49
CA LEU A 560 -20.97 20.42 -21.32
C LEU A 560 -20.19 19.19 -21.81
N PRO A 561 -18.93 18.96 -21.37
CA PRO A 561 -18.18 17.75 -21.75
C PRO A 561 -18.75 16.49 -21.08
N TYR A 562 -19.63 16.65 -20.09
CA TYR A 562 -20.36 15.60 -19.39
C TYR A 562 -21.83 15.57 -19.81
N THR A 563 -22.51 14.45 -19.60
CA THR A 563 -23.96 14.30 -19.73
C THR A 563 -24.65 15.10 -18.63
N CYS A 564 -24.08 15.13 -17.42
CA CYS A 564 -24.49 16.05 -16.37
C CYS A 564 -23.38 16.39 -15.36
N VAL A 565 -23.61 17.44 -14.57
CA VAL A 565 -22.76 17.86 -13.45
C VAL A 565 -23.64 18.18 -12.25
N GLY A 566 -23.35 17.57 -11.10
CA GLY A 566 -23.97 17.89 -9.83
C GLY A 566 -23.24 19.03 -9.14
N LEU A 567 -23.97 20.05 -8.70
CA LEU A 567 -23.44 21.15 -7.91
C LEU A 567 -23.86 20.99 -6.44
N ILE A 568 -22.90 21.17 -5.54
CA ILE A 568 -23.12 21.15 -4.09
C ILE A 568 -23.21 22.61 -3.58
N HIS A 569 -24.07 22.85 -2.59
CA HIS A 569 -24.24 24.20 -2.04
C HIS A 569 -22.98 24.67 -1.27
N PRO A 570 -22.47 25.89 -1.53
CA PRO A 570 -21.24 26.39 -0.87
C PRO A 570 -21.42 26.81 0.60
N HIS A 571 -22.65 27.13 1.03
CA HIS A 571 -22.95 27.47 2.43
C HIS A 571 -23.82 26.39 3.08
N PHE A 572 -23.25 25.60 3.99
CA PHE A 572 -24.00 24.64 4.79
C PHE A 572 -24.91 25.38 5.79
N THR A 573 -26.21 25.07 5.81
CA THR A 573 -27.08 25.37 6.97
C THR A 573 -27.60 24.05 7.53
N ARG A 574 -27.16 23.69 8.75
CA ARG A 574 -27.69 22.58 9.54
C ARG A 574 -29.19 22.87 9.72
N GLY A 575 -30.03 22.19 8.94
CA GLY A 575 -31.48 22.46 8.83
C GLY A 575 -32.05 22.48 7.40
N ALA A 576 -31.22 22.44 6.35
CA ALA A 576 -31.68 22.50 4.95
C ALA A 576 -32.13 21.15 4.34
N THR A 577 -32.10 20.06 5.10
CA THR A 577 -32.76 18.79 4.74
C THR A 577 -33.68 18.38 5.87
N GLY A 578 -34.97 18.26 5.58
CA GLY A 578 -35.92 17.65 6.52
C GLY A 578 -35.58 16.18 6.75
N ALA A 579 -36.16 15.56 7.78
CA ALA A 579 -36.03 14.12 8.05
C ALA A 579 -36.48 13.22 6.88
N ASP A 580 -37.06 13.80 5.82
CA ASP A 580 -37.49 13.18 4.57
C ASP A 580 -36.53 13.39 3.38
N GLY A 581 -35.38 14.05 3.58
CA GLY A 581 -34.32 14.20 2.57
C GLY A 581 -34.61 15.23 1.47
N LYS A 582 -35.62 16.09 1.61
CA LYS A 582 -35.93 17.17 0.66
C LYS A 582 -35.11 18.43 0.96
N ALA A 583 -34.63 19.09 -0.10
CA ALA A 583 -33.99 20.39 0.01
C ALA A 583 -34.99 21.44 0.53
N VAL A 584 -34.63 22.18 1.58
CA VAL A 584 -35.42 23.34 2.03
C VAL A 584 -35.27 24.43 0.99
N ALA A 585 -36.40 24.87 0.42
CA ALA A 585 -36.44 25.99 -0.51
C ALA A 585 -35.83 27.24 0.15
N ALA A 586 -34.76 27.76 -0.45
CA ALA A 586 -34.16 29.02 -0.04
C ALA A 586 -35.21 30.15 -0.20
N ARG A 587 -35.37 30.96 0.86
CA ARG A 587 -36.02 32.26 0.77
C ARG A 587 -35.00 33.33 0.43
#